data_AF-A0A1I4NEX9-F1
#
_entry.id   AF-A0A1I4NEX9-F1
#
_cell.length_a   1.000
_cell.length_b   1.000
_cell.length_c   1.000
_cell.angle_alpha   90.00
_cell.angle_beta   90.00
_cell.angle_gamma   90.00
#
_symmetry.space_group_name_H-M   'P 1'
#
loop_
_entity.id
_entity.type
_entity.pdbx_description
1 polymer ?
#
loop_
_entity_poly.entity_id
_entity_poly.type
_entity_poly.pdbx_seq_one_letter_code
_entity_poly.pdbx_strand_id
1 'polypeptide(L)'
;MRQTKTFKKLLLVTAISSGLLLTGCGGDDGKDGKDGTDGQSGDVSTQLGVTTSGFPIPEDAILVAPDAEDGDDITEALSVALFDVPEDAIVVLPKGRFVVTESIVVNSASGLTLTGYGINETILDFASSYGDDAFRFQGGNGITVRDLGVYEAPKNGIKATNVNGIHMTYTATVWEGELEANNGAYGLYPLKSQNVLLENNYAFGSADAGIYVGQSENIVVRNNTAKQNVAGIEIENSTMADVYNNIAVGNSGGILVFDLPGLDKAYGGNVRIFNNNAYSNNADNVGAGVVGMVPPGTGILNLATSGVEIYNNQITDNDTTAVAITSYLLVDDDLASYPANYGTTMGNGWSPTLKNVYMHNNTIARNGGNPQGTLLQPIIDGYTIGMGVTFPAILYDGIGQFLSNTGDLSAFNGLVGAEAAADGVNYNPYAAGDRICLNSNINGNPAPDYAEVNTGLVYPAELADFDPALVDGNGNPLPHLLIDQMINNTYLNCTQPRLAPAVVNFRNNIYGCTGDDLAEAACAL
;
A
#
# COMPACT_ATOMS: atom_id res chain seq x y z
N MET A 1 49.41 -3.50 16.29
CA MET A 1 50.07 -4.68 15.65
C MET A 1 48.97 -5.43 14.89
N ARG A 2 49.24 -5.87 13.65
CA ARG A 2 48.32 -6.41 12.60
C ARG A 2 47.63 -5.31 11.76
N GLN A 3 48.27 -4.83 10.69
CA GLN A 3 48.43 -5.38 9.33
C GLN A 3 47.15 -5.32 8.48
N THR A 4 47.11 -4.25 7.69
CA THR A 4 46.40 -4.05 6.44
C THR A 4 46.84 -5.05 5.36
N LYS A 5 45.89 -5.56 4.57
CA LYS A 5 46.18 -6.20 3.28
C LYS A 5 45.29 -5.60 2.19
N THR A 6 45.96 -4.84 1.33
CA THR A 6 45.52 -4.43 -0.01
C THR A 6 45.96 -5.52 -0.98
N PHE A 7 45.12 -5.94 -1.93
CA PHE A 7 45.59 -6.64 -3.13
C PHE A 7 44.94 -6.10 -4.40
N LYS A 8 45.80 -5.91 -5.39
CA LYS A 8 45.64 -5.15 -6.62
C LYS A 8 44.96 -5.97 -7.72
N LYS A 9 44.29 -5.23 -8.60
CA LYS A 9 43.89 -5.57 -9.98
C LYS A 9 44.99 -6.28 -10.76
N LEU A 10 44.58 -7.24 -11.59
CA LEU A 10 45.35 -7.70 -12.76
C LEU A 10 44.43 -7.64 -13.99
N LEU A 11 44.67 -6.65 -14.85
CA LEU A 11 44.23 -6.67 -16.25
C LEU A 11 45.20 -7.57 -17.02
N LEU A 12 44.67 -8.44 -17.88
CA LEU A 12 45.43 -8.93 -19.04
C LEU A 12 44.54 -8.87 -20.28
N VAL A 13 44.91 -7.96 -21.16
CA VAL A 13 44.44 -7.83 -22.54
C VAL A 13 45.25 -8.81 -23.39
N THR A 14 44.60 -9.57 -24.28
CA THR A 14 45.30 -10.22 -25.39
C THR A 14 44.46 -10.05 -26.65
N ALA A 15 44.91 -9.11 -27.49
CA ALA A 15 44.46 -8.93 -28.85
C ALA A 15 45.17 -9.95 -29.74
N ILE A 16 44.41 -10.62 -30.63
CA ILE A 16 44.95 -11.27 -31.82
C ILE A 16 44.15 -10.76 -33.01
N SER A 17 44.85 -9.99 -33.84
CA SER A 17 44.42 -9.49 -35.14
C SER A 17 45.27 -10.14 -36.23
N SER A 18 44.65 -10.77 -37.23
CA SER A 18 45.17 -11.12 -38.57
C SER A 18 43.99 -11.78 -39.32
N GLY A 19 43.54 -11.45 -40.53
CA GLY A 19 44.11 -10.68 -41.62
C GLY A 19 44.08 -11.51 -42.93
N LEU A 20 43.06 -11.26 -43.77
CA LEU A 20 42.93 -11.49 -45.22
C LEU A 20 43.27 -12.86 -45.86
N LEU A 21 42.38 -13.38 -46.74
CA LEU A 21 42.47 -13.24 -48.21
C LEU A 21 41.35 -14.00 -48.96
N LEU A 22 40.82 -13.34 -49.99
CA LEU A 22 39.93 -13.84 -51.04
C LEU A 22 40.71 -14.58 -52.13
N THR A 23 40.22 -15.74 -52.56
CA THR A 23 40.24 -16.39 -53.90
C THR A 23 39.41 -17.68 -53.77
N GLY A 24 38.56 -18.15 -54.67
CA GLY A 24 38.35 -17.91 -56.10
C GLY A 24 38.42 -19.24 -56.88
N CYS A 25 37.26 -19.68 -57.41
CA CYS A 25 37.02 -20.70 -58.48
C CYS A 25 36.93 -22.21 -58.15
N GLY A 26 35.86 -22.84 -58.69
CA GLY A 26 35.92 -24.17 -59.31
C GLY A 26 34.65 -25.02 -59.17
N GLY A 27 33.75 -24.97 -60.17
CA GLY A 27 32.41 -25.57 -60.19
C GLY A 27 32.27 -27.09 -60.04
N ASP A 28 31.02 -27.53 -59.81
CA ASP A 28 30.41 -28.63 -60.57
C ASP A 28 28.88 -28.48 -60.56
N ASP A 29 28.27 -28.66 -61.72
CA ASP A 29 26.90 -28.28 -62.02
C ASP A 29 25.97 -29.44 -61.66
N GLY A 30 25.39 -29.38 -60.46
CA GLY A 30 24.43 -30.37 -59.96
C GLY A 30 23.07 -30.24 -60.66
N LYS A 31 22.59 -31.35 -61.22
CA LYS A 31 21.35 -31.49 -61.98
C LYS A 31 20.12 -30.95 -61.24
N ASP A 32 19.29 -30.20 -61.97
CA ASP A 32 17.98 -29.70 -61.54
C ASP A 32 17.10 -30.83 -60.99
N GLY A 33 16.81 -30.73 -59.70
CA GLY A 33 15.81 -31.54 -59.01
C GLY A 33 14.41 -31.04 -59.35
N LYS A 34 13.48 -31.99 -59.54
CA LYS A 34 12.05 -31.77 -59.82
C LYS A 34 11.46 -30.61 -59.01
N ASP A 35 10.70 -29.78 -59.71
CA ASP A 35 9.78 -28.74 -59.21
C ASP A 35 9.06 -29.19 -57.93
N GLY A 36 9.67 -28.88 -56.78
CA GLY A 36 8.98 -28.80 -55.51
C GLY A 36 8.24 -27.47 -55.52
N THR A 37 6.98 -27.47 -55.12
CA THR A 37 6.24 -26.25 -54.81
C THR A 37 7.12 -25.34 -53.96
N ASP A 38 7.42 -24.16 -54.49
CA ASP A 38 8.23 -23.14 -53.84
C ASP A 38 7.77 -23.00 -52.40
N GLY A 39 8.70 -23.30 -51.48
CA GLY A 39 8.52 -23.00 -50.08
C GLY A 39 8.21 -21.52 -49.97
N GLN A 40 7.03 -21.19 -49.43
CA GLN A 40 6.85 -19.88 -48.86
C GLN A 40 8.03 -19.66 -47.93
N SER A 41 8.82 -18.62 -48.19
CA SER A 41 9.59 -17.98 -47.14
C SER A 41 8.58 -17.73 -46.04
N GLY A 42 8.62 -18.56 -45.00
CA GLY A 42 7.92 -18.32 -43.76
C GLY A 42 8.56 -17.06 -43.21
N ASP A 43 8.01 -15.92 -43.61
CA ASP A 43 8.17 -14.68 -42.87
C ASP A 43 7.44 -14.92 -41.56
N VAL A 44 8.11 -15.62 -40.65
CA VAL A 44 7.73 -15.70 -39.24
C VAL A 44 8.18 -14.36 -38.64
N SER A 45 7.63 -13.26 -39.17
CA SER A 45 7.29 -12.13 -38.32
C SER A 45 6.14 -12.65 -37.48
N THR A 46 6.47 -13.34 -36.38
CA THR A 46 5.56 -13.46 -35.24
C THR A 46 5.23 -12.02 -34.89
N GLN A 47 4.09 -11.55 -35.40
CA GLN A 47 3.54 -10.26 -35.02
C GLN A 47 3.37 -10.34 -33.50
N LEU A 48 4.32 -9.77 -32.76
CA LEU A 48 4.26 -9.80 -31.32
C LEU A 48 2.95 -9.13 -30.93
N GLY A 49 2.18 -9.87 -30.14
CA GLY A 49 0.79 -9.55 -29.88
C GLY A 49 0.63 -8.25 -29.10
N VAL A 50 -0.62 -7.85 -28.93
CA VAL A 50 -1.01 -6.84 -27.95
C VAL A 50 -1.46 -7.58 -26.70
N THR A 51 -1.08 -7.13 -25.50
CA THR A 51 -1.57 -7.71 -24.24
C THR A 51 -3.08 -7.44 -24.08
N THR A 52 -3.71 -8.15 -23.15
CA THR A 52 -5.15 -7.96 -22.88
C THR A 52 -5.49 -6.54 -22.41
N SER A 53 -4.54 -5.83 -21.78
CA SER A 53 -4.71 -4.41 -21.42
C SER A 53 -4.43 -3.42 -22.55
N GLY A 54 -4.04 -3.91 -23.74
CA GLY A 54 -3.73 -3.06 -24.89
C GLY A 54 -2.26 -2.65 -25.03
N PHE A 55 -1.33 -3.25 -24.25
CA PHE A 55 0.09 -2.94 -24.37
C PHE A 55 0.72 -3.59 -25.61
N PRO A 56 1.37 -2.83 -26.49
CA PRO A 56 2.04 -3.40 -27.66
C PRO A 56 3.36 -4.07 -27.25
N ILE A 57 3.59 -5.29 -27.72
CA ILE A 57 4.88 -5.99 -27.54
C ILE A 57 5.74 -5.72 -28.78
N PRO A 58 6.90 -5.06 -28.67
CA PRO A 58 7.74 -4.72 -29.82
C PRO A 58 8.63 -5.90 -30.26
N GLU A 59 9.01 -5.93 -31.54
CA GLU A 59 9.82 -6.99 -32.18
C GLU A 59 11.17 -7.26 -31.49
N ASP A 60 11.74 -6.27 -30.81
CA ASP A 60 13.02 -6.36 -30.11
C ASP A 60 12.89 -6.75 -28.62
N ALA A 61 11.69 -7.14 -28.17
CA ALA A 61 11.48 -7.61 -26.81
C ALA A 61 12.24 -8.92 -26.48
N ILE A 62 12.68 -9.05 -25.24
CA ILE A 62 13.33 -10.25 -24.72
C ILE A 62 12.24 -11.23 -24.29
N LEU A 63 12.02 -12.29 -25.08
CA LEU A 63 11.03 -13.32 -24.76
C LEU A 63 11.61 -14.36 -23.80
N VAL A 64 10.96 -14.55 -22.66
CA VAL A 64 11.30 -15.58 -21.68
C VAL A 64 10.60 -16.87 -22.06
N ALA A 65 11.36 -17.95 -22.24
CA ALA A 65 10.85 -19.30 -22.50
C ALA A 65 9.65 -19.33 -23.49
N PRO A 66 9.80 -18.80 -24.73
CA PRO A 66 8.67 -18.59 -25.65
C PRO A 66 7.95 -19.88 -26.08
N ASP A 67 8.60 -21.03 -25.93
CA ASP A 67 8.07 -22.34 -26.27
C ASP A 67 7.55 -23.12 -25.04
N ALA A 68 7.51 -22.49 -23.85
CA ALA A 68 7.01 -23.12 -22.63
C ALA A 68 5.51 -23.39 -22.69
N GLU A 69 5.10 -24.54 -22.18
CA GLU A 69 3.70 -24.95 -22.02
C GLU A 69 3.21 -24.75 -20.58
N ASP A 70 1.89 -24.77 -20.38
CA ASP A 70 1.30 -24.67 -19.03
C ASP A 70 1.88 -25.73 -18.08
N GLY A 71 2.32 -25.28 -16.92
CA GLY A 71 2.94 -26.10 -15.87
C GLY A 71 4.45 -26.25 -15.98
N ASP A 72 5.08 -25.75 -17.06
CA ASP A 72 6.54 -25.75 -17.17
C ASP A 72 7.17 -24.85 -16.09
N ASP A 73 8.33 -25.28 -15.60
CA ASP A 73 9.20 -24.47 -14.75
C ASP A 73 10.05 -23.54 -15.62
N ILE A 74 9.81 -22.24 -15.50
CA ILE A 74 10.52 -21.20 -16.27
C ILE A 74 11.56 -20.45 -15.43
N THR A 75 11.86 -20.91 -14.21
CA THR A 75 12.67 -20.21 -13.22
C THR A 75 14.03 -19.79 -13.77
N GLU A 76 14.79 -20.74 -14.34
CA GLU A 76 16.13 -20.45 -14.87
C GLU A 76 16.07 -19.44 -16.03
N ALA A 77 15.13 -19.61 -16.95
CA ALA A 77 14.97 -18.71 -18.10
C ALA A 77 14.62 -17.29 -17.66
N LEU A 78 13.73 -17.15 -16.67
CA LEU A 78 13.33 -15.87 -16.11
C LEU A 78 14.48 -15.20 -15.35
N SER A 79 15.16 -15.93 -14.48
CA SER A 79 16.34 -15.46 -13.74
C SER A 79 17.45 -14.99 -14.68
N VAL A 80 17.74 -15.74 -15.75
CA VAL A 80 18.75 -15.37 -16.74
C VAL A 80 18.35 -14.11 -17.51
N ALA A 81 17.09 -13.99 -17.93
CA ALA A 81 16.61 -12.82 -18.67
C ALA A 81 16.68 -11.52 -17.86
N LEU A 82 16.59 -11.61 -16.52
CA LEU A 82 16.54 -10.45 -15.62
C LEU A 82 17.87 -10.17 -14.87
N PHE A 83 18.87 -11.03 -14.99
CA PHE A 83 20.12 -10.91 -14.22
C PHE A 83 20.97 -9.68 -14.61
N ASP A 84 21.12 -9.41 -15.90
CA ASP A 84 21.88 -8.27 -16.45
C ASP A 84 21.06 -7.62 -17.56
N VAL A 85 19.88 -7.15 -17.18
CA VAL A 85 18.90 -6.63 -18.12
C VAL A 85 19.36 -5.28 -18.70
N PRO A 86 19.35 -5.10 -20.05
CA PRO A 86 19.69 -3.83 -20.66
C PRO A 86 18.78 -2.68 -20.19
N GLU A 87 19.28 -1.45 -20.31
CA GLU A 87 18.44 -0.26 -20.11
C GLU A 87 17.26 -0.26 -21.07
N ASP A 88 16.11 0.19 -20.58
CA ASP A 88 14.84 0.31 -21.32
C ASP A 88 14.31 -1.01 -21.92
N ALA A 89 14.85 -2.16 -21.48
CA ALA A 89 14.43 -3.46 -22.00
C ALA A 89 12.97 -3.77 -21.67
N ILE A 90 12.30 -4.43 -22.63
CA ILE A 90 10.99 -5.05 -22.45
C ILE A 90 11.20 -6.56 -22.38
N VAL A 91 10.94 -7.14 -21.21
CA VAL A 91 11.02 -8.58 -20.96
C VAL A 91 9.61 -9.14 -20.91
N VAL A 92 9.34 -10.14 -21.75
CA VAL A 92 8.00 -10.69 -21.99
C VAL A 92 7.96 -12.12 -21.49
N LEU A 93 7.09 -12.35 -20.51
CA LEU A 93 6.76 -13.68 -20.00
C LEU A 93 5.79 -14.40 -20.95
N PRO A 94 5.84 -15.74 -21.04
CA PRO A 94 4.96 -16.49 -21.93
C PRO A 94 3.49 -16.42 -21.46
N LYS A 95 2.58 -16.76 -22.37
CA LYS A 95 1.14 -16.89 -22.07
C LYS A 95 0.88 -18.28 -21.50
N GLY A 96 0.25 -18.37 -20.34
CA GLY A 96 0.00 -19.61 -19.62
C GLY A 96 0.16 -19.48 -18.10
N ARG A 97 0.11 -20.61 -17.39
CA ARG A 97 0.44 -20.73 -15.96
C ARG A 97 1.74 -21.50 -15.80
N PHE A 98 2.76 -20.86 -15.23
CA PHE A 98 4.12 -21.41 -15.16
C PHE A 98 4.61 -21.52 -13.73
N VAL A 99 5.40 -22.55 -13.46
CA VAL A 99 6.02 -22.76 -12.14
C VAL A 99 7.26 -21.87 -12.01
N VAL A 100 7.42 -21.24 -10.85
CA VAL A 100 8.64 -20.54 -10.44
C VAL A 100 9.07 -21.02 -9.06
N THR A 101 10.27 -21.59 -8.96
CA THR A 101 10.75 -22.31 -7.77
C THR A 101 11.68 -21.50 -6.88
N GLU A 102 12.05 -20.27 -7.27
CA GLU A 102 12.90 -19.39 -6.47
C GLU A 102 12.47 -17.91 -6.54
N SER A 103 13.03 -17.08 -5.66
CA SER A 103 12.85 -15.63 -5.73
C SER A 103 13.52 -15.04 -6.96
N ILE A 104 12.77 -14.29 -7.77
CA ILE A 104 13.30 -13.56 -8.92
C ILE A 104 13.81 -12.19 -8.47
N VAL A 105 15.13 -11.98 -8.56
CA VAL A 105 15.79 -10.76 -8.07
C VAL A 105 16.27 -9.91 -9.23
N VAL A 106 15.86 -8.64 -9.24
CA VAL A 106 16.29 -7.63 -10.21
C VAL A 106 17.01 -6.51 -9.47
N ASN A 107 18.28 -6.28 -9.80
CA ASN A 107 19.10 -5.28 -9.11
C ASN A 107 19.34 -4.07 -10.00
N SER A 108 19.00 -2.87 -9.50
CA SER A 108 19.35 -1.58 -10.10
C SER A 108 18.97 -1.41 -11.58
N ALA A 109 17.87 -2.02 -12.01
CA ALA A 109 17.39 -1.90 -13.38
C ALA A 109 16.95 -0.47 -13.71
N SER A 110 17.14 -0.05 -14.95
CA SER A 110 16.75 1.28 -15.44
C SER A 110 15.84 1.14 -16.66
N GLY A 111 14.64 1.71 -16.62
CA GLY A 111 13.70 1.68 -17.74
C GLY A 111 13.08 0.31 -18.02
N LEU A 112 13.31 -0.69 -17.16
CA LEU A 112 12.78 -2.05 -17.32
C LEU A 112 11.25 -2.06 -17.41
N THR A 113 10.73 -2.80 -18.39
CA THR A 113 9.33 -3.19 -18.44
C THR A 113 9.25 -4.71 -18.43
N LEU A 114 8.78 -5.29 -17.32
CA LEU A 114 8.43 -6.71 -17.22
C LEU A 114 6.94 -6.87 -17.52
N THR A 115 6.60 -7.63 -18.55
CA THR A 115 5.21 -7.81 -19.00
C THR A 115 4.88 -9.27 -19.22
N GLY A 116 3.64 -9.67 -18.93
CA GLY A 116 3.03 -10.87 -19.51
C GLY A 116 2.10 -10.51 -20.68
N TYR A 117 1.13 -11.40 -20.96
CA TYR A 117 0.09 -11.21 -21.98
C TYR A 117 -1.25 -10.69 -21.43
N GLY A 118 -1.37 -10.57 -20.11
CA GLY A 118 -2.56 -10.08 -19.42
C GLY A 118 -2.66 -10.62 -18.00
N ILE A 119 -3.36 -9.90 -17.12
CA ILE A 119 -3.50 -10.23 -15.69
C ILE A 119 -4.00 -11.67 -15.44
N ASN A 120 -4.78 -12.24 -16.37
CA ASN A 120 -5.29 -13.62 -16.33
C ASN A 120 -4.67 -14.54 -17.39
N GLU A 121 -3.79 -14.01 -18.25
CA GLU A 121 -3.22 -14.74 -19.39
C GLU A 121 -1.78 -15.20 -19.12
N THR A 122 -1.07 -14.53 -18.21
CA THR A 122 0.26 -14.94 -17.74
C THR A 122 0.21 -15.05 -16.23
N ILE A 123 0.36 -16.27 -15.71
CA ILE A 123 0.34 -16.58 -14.28
C ILE A 123 1.67 -17.23 -13.90
N LEU A 124 2.30 -16.69 -12.86
CA LEU A 124 3.50 -17.25 -12.25
C LEU A 124 3.11 -17.85 -10.90
N ASP A 125 3.25 -19.17 -10.78
CA ASP A 125 2.88 -19.95 -9.62
C ASP A 125 4.12 -20.28 -8.78
N PHE A 126 4.15 -19.73 -7.57
CA PHE A 126 5.26 -19.87 -6.61
C PHE A 126 4.95 -20.89 -5.51
N ALA A 127 3.89 -21.71 -5.63
CA ALA A 127 3.49 -22.66 -4.58
C ALA A 127 4.59 -23.67 -4.20
N SER A 128 5.50 -23.98 -5.14
CA SER A 128 6.67 -24.84 -4.90
C SER A 128 7.97 -24.07 -4.69
N SER A 129 7.92 -22.74 -4.52
CA SER A 129 9.09 -21.91 -4.32
C SER A 129 9.74 -22.15 -2.96
N TYR A 130 11.06 -22.23 -2.95
CA TYR A 130 11.87 -22.22 -1.72
C TYR A 130 12.43 -20.83 -1.38
N GLY A 131 12.08 -19.81 -2.16
CA GLY A 131 12.38 -18.41 -1.86
C GLY A 131 11.33 -17.75 -0.95
N ASP A 132 11.66 -16.63 -0.34
CA ASP A 132 10.71 -15.88 0.50
C ASP A 132 9.74 -15.06 -0.39
N ASP A 133 10.28 -14.07 -1.10
CA ASP A 133 9.51 -13.17 -1.97
C ASP A 133 9.46 -13.75 -3.40
N ALA A 134 8.36 -13.58 -4.13
CA ALA A 134 8.27 -13.97 -5.53
C ALA A 134 9.15 -13.06 -6.41
N PHE A 135 8.90 -11.74 -6.41
CA PHE A 135 9.76 -10.75 -7.07
C PHE A 135 10.42 -9.79 -6.08
N ARG A 136 11.70 -9.49 -6.31
CA ARG A 136 12.47 -8.50 -5.57
C ARG A 136 13.18 -7.53 -6.51
N PHE A 137 12.61 -6.34 -6.68
CA PHE A 137 13.29 -5.21 -7.30
C PHE A 137 14.07 -4.44 -6.24
N GLN A 138 15.39 -4.36 -6.40
CA GLN A 138 16.30 -3.74 -5.43
C GLN A 138 17.02 -2.56 -6.06
N GLY A 139 16.60 -1.34 -5.70
CA GLY A 139 17.04 -0.14 -6.40
C GLY A 139 16.51 -0.05 -7.82
N GLY A 140 17.00 0.93 -8.58
CA GLY A 140 16.65 1.13 -9.98
C GLY A 140 15.72 2.33 -10.20
N ASN A 141 15.47 2.62 -11.47
CA ASN A 141 14.72 3.79 -11.90
C ASN A 141 13.74 3.48 -13.02
N GLY A 142 12.48 3.87 -12.87
CA GLY A 142 11.47 3.74 -13.91
C GLY A 142 11.18 2.29 -14.29
N ILE A 143 10.89 1.44 -13.30
CA ILE A 143 10.54 0.02 -13.49
C ILE A 143 9.03 -0.12 -13.67
N THR A 144 8.60 -0.85 -14.69
CA THR A 144 7.20 -1.22 -14.92
C THR A 144 7.02 -2.72 -14.75
N VAL A 145 6.01 -3.15 -14.01
CA VAL A 145 5.54 -4.55 -13.95
C VAL A 145 4.07 -4.56 -14.38
N ARG A 146 3.73 -5.35 -15.40
CA ARG A 146 2.38 -5.32 -15.96
C ARG A 146 1.90 -6.63 -16.57
N ASP A 147 0.58 -6.73 -16.72
CA ASP A 147 -0.07 -7.78 -17.53
C ASP A 147 0.30 -9.22 -17.08
N LEU A 148 0.39 -9.46 -15.77
CA LEU A 148 0.75 -10.77 -15.20
C LEU A 148 0.14 -10.97 -13.81
N GLY A 149 0.03 -12.21 -13.37
CA GLY A 149 -0.33 -12.59 -12.01
C GLY A 149 0.78 -13.36 -11.29
N VAL A 150 0.97 -13.09 -10.00
CA VAL A 150 1.87 -13.80 -9.09
C VAL A 150 1.02 -14.52 -8.05
N TYR A 151 1.15 -15.83 -7.99
CA TYR A 151 0.29 -16.72 -7.19
C TYR A 151 1.13 -17.48 -6.17
N GLU A 152 0.58 -17.69 -4.98
CA GLU A 152 1.14 -18.57 -3.94
C GLU A 152 2.59 -18.23 -3.54
N ALA A 153 2.94 -16.95 -3.52
CA ALA A 153 4.26 -16.53 -3.06
C ALA A 153 4.44 -16.91 -1.57
N PRO A 154 5.54 -17.58 -1.16
CA PRO A 154 5.70 -18.04 0.21
C PRO A 154 5.67 -16.93 1.27
N LYS A 155 6.04 -15.70 0.89
CA LYS A 155 5.96 -14.52 1.75
C LYS A 155 5.38 -13.30 1.06
N ASN A 156 6.06 -12.72 0.08
CA ASN A 156 5.60 -11.49 -0.57
C ASN A 156 5.47 -11.68 -2.08
N GLY A 157 4.46 -11.06 -2.70
CA GLY A 157 4.25 -11.09 -4.14
C GLY A 157 5.31 -10.29 -4.89
N ILE A 158 5.10 -8.99 -5.04
CA ILE A 158 5.97 -8.11 -5.84
C ILE A 158 6.55 -7.03 -4.94
N LYS A 159 7.79 -7.22 -4.50
CA LYS A 159 8.49 -6.28 -3.63
C LYS A 159 9.42 -5.37 -4.42
N ALA A 160 9.28 -4.07 -4.23
CA ALA A 160 10.15 -3.05 -4.80
C ALA A 160 10.76 -2.19 -3.68
N THR A 161 12.06 -2.32 -3.45
CA THR A 161 12.76 -1.63 -2.36
C THR A 161 13.75 -0.61 -2.91
N ASN A 162 13.72 0.62 -2.41
CA ASN A 162 14.60 1.72 -2.83
C ASN A 162 14.50 2.07 -4.33
N VAL A 163 13.34 1.89 -4.96
CA VAL A 163 13.12 2.20 -6.38
C VAL A 163 12.66 3.65 -6.51
N ASN A 164 13.16 4.36 -7.54
CA ASN A 164 12.58 5.63 -7.94
C ASN A 164 11.78 5.44 -9.24
N GLY A 165 10.46 5.57 -9.19
CA GLY A 165 9.59 5.25 -10.30
C GLY A 165 9.34 3.75 -10.37
N ILE A 166 8.34 3.27 -9.64
CA ILE A 166 7.79 1.92 -9.77
C ILE A 166 6.34 2.02 -10.22
N HIS A 167 6.03 1.41 -11.37
CA HIS A 167 4.69 1.37 -11.94
C HIS A 167 4.21 -0.08 -12.02
N MET A 168 3.22 -0.43 -11.19
CA MET A 168 2.56 -1.73 -11.27
C MET A 168 1.15 -1.53 -11.82
N THR A 169 0.87 -2.15 -12.97
CA THR A 169 -0.42 -1.97 -13.65
C THR A 169 -0.94 -3.23 -14.30
N TYR A 170 -2.23 -3.54 -14.13
CA TYR A 170 -2.81 -4.81 -14.58
C TYR A 170 -2.05 -6.03 -14.03
N THR A 171 -1.63 -5.95 -12.76
CA THR A 171 -0.97 -7.06 -12.06
C THR A 171 -1.89 -7.69 -11.03
N ALA A 172 -1.73 -9.00 -10.80
CA ALA A 172 -2.41 -9.71 -9.73
C ALA A 172 -1.41 -10.28 -8.71
N THR A 173 -1.77 -10.23 -7.43
CA THR A 173 -1.12 -11.03 -6.36
C THR A 173 -2.19 -11.81 -5.63
N VAL A 174 -2.06 -13.14 -5.58
CA VAL A 174 -3.14 -14.04 -5.18
C VAL A 174 -2.62 -15.18 -4.31
N TRP A 175 -3.24 -15.35 -3.15
CA TRP A 175 -3.25 -16.60 -2.40
C TRP A 175 -4.65 -17.21 -2.52
N GLU A 176 -4.77 -18.31 -3.25
CA GLU A 176 -5.99 -19.00 -3.59
C GLU A 176 -6.57 -19.68 -2.33
N GLY A 177 -7.91 -19.66 -2.20
CA GLY A 177 -8.60 -20.30 -1.08
C GLY A 177 -9.07 -19.32 0.00
N GLU A 178 -9.13 -19.82 1.23
CA GLU A 178 -9.54 -19.02 2.39
C GLU A 178 -8.40 -18.09 2.84
N LEU A 179 -8.75 -17.00 3.52
CA LEU A 179 -7.76 -16.14 4.14
C LEU A 179 -7.20 -16.84 5.40
N GLU A 180 -5.93 -17.26 5.35
CA GLU A 180 -5.28 -18.00 6.42
C GLU A 180 -3.97 -17.33 6.87
N ALA A 181 -3.56 -17.55 8.12
CA ALA A 181 -2.35 -16.94 8.70
C ALA A 181 -1.03 -17.39 8.04
N ASN A 182 -1.06 -18.49 7.29
CA ASN A 182 0.07 -19.03 6.51
C ASN A 182 0.08 -18.56 5.06
N ASN A 183 -0.89 -17.77 4.62
CA ASN A 183 -0.79 -17.06 3.35
C ASN A 183 0.37 -16.04 3.43
N GLY A 184 0.84 -15.56 2.28
CA GLY A 184 1.88 -14.55 2.26
C GLY A 184 1.43 -13.22 2.87
N ALA A 185 2.40 -12.45 3.34
CA ALA A 185 2.21 -11.17 4.00
C ALA A 185 1.81 -10.08 3.00
N TYR A 186 2.71 -9.61 2.13
CA TYR A 186 2.42 -8.44 1.28
C TYR A 186 2.25 -8.81 -0.20
N GLY A 187 1.14 -8.41 -0.80
CA GLY A 187 0.88 -8.59 -2.24
C GLY A 187 1.76 -7.69 -3.11
N LEU A 188 1.27 -6.48 -3.39
CA LEU A 188 2.08 -5.42 -4.02
C LEU A 188 2.81 -4.65 -2.92
N TYR A 189 4.13 -4.57 -3.00
CA TYR A 189 4.96 -4.10 -1.88
C TYR A 189 6.09 -3.13 -2.29
N PRO A 190 5.77 -1.88 -2.71
CA PRO A 190 6.72 -0.78 -2.67
C PRO A 190 7.15 -0.42 -1.23
N LEU A 191 8.46 -0.36 -1.01
CA LEU A 191 9.08 -0.06 0.27
C LEU A 191 10.23 0.93 0.07
N LYS A 192 10.31 1.98 0.89
CA LYS A 192 11.42 2.97 0.85
C LYS A 192 11.63 3.55 -0.56
N SER A 193 10.55 3.73 -1.31
CA SER A 193 10.57 4.07 -2.72
C SER A 193 10.03 5.48 -2.96
N GLN A 194 10.33 6.04 -4.13
CA GLN A 194 9.83 7.34 -4.57
C GLN A 194 9.08 7.18 -5.88
N ASN A 195 8.08 8.02 -6.14
CA ASN A 195 7.29 7.99 -7.39
C ASN A 195 6.66 6.62 -7.62
N VAL A 196 5.74 6.25 -6.73
CA VAL A 196 5.05 4.96 -6.73
C VAL A 196 3.69 5.11 -7.42
N LEU A 197 3.46 4.35 -8.49
CA LEU A 197 2.17 4.28 -9.20
C LEU A 197 1.65 2.85 -9.18
N LEU A 198 0.57 2.60 -8.44
CA LEU A 198 -0.13 1.31 -8.42
C LEU A 198 -1.54 1.50 -8.97
N GLU A 199 -1.82 0.94 -10.14
CA GLU A 199 -3.13 1.09 -10.77
C GLU A 199 -3.70 -0.14 -11.48
N ASN A 200 -5.02 -0.29 -11.52
CA ASN A 200 -5.70 -1.39 -12.22
C ASN A 200 -5.25 -2.79 -11.76
N ASN A 201 -4.82 -2.93 -10.51
CA ASN A 201 -4.33 -4.19 -9.97
C ASN A 201 -5.38 -4.95 -9.18
N TYR A 202 -5.12 -6.23 -8.95
CA TYR A 202 -5.92 -7.12 -8.12
C TYR A 202 -5.06 -7.76 -7.01
N ALA A 203 -5.49 -7.65 -5.76
CA ALA A 203 -4.82 -8.26 -4.62
C ALA A 203 -5.80 -9.09 -3.79
N PHE A 204 -5.47 -10.36 -3.55
CA PHE A 204 -6.35 -11.31 -2.88
C PHE A 204 -5.63 -12.27 -1.94
N GLY A 205 -6.20 -12.49 -0.75
CA GLY A 205 -5.80 -13.56 0.16
C GLY A 205 -4.56 -13.26 1.02
N SER A 206 -4.06 -12.03 1.05
CA SER A 206 -2.88 -11.68 1.85
C SER A 206 -3.18 -11.73 3.36
N ALA A 207 -2.29 -12.37 4.12
CA ALA A 207 -2.33 -12.45 5.59
C ALA A 207 -1.88 -11.15 6.29
N ASP A 208 -1.48 -10.14 5.53
CA ASP A 208 -1.14 -8.80 5.99
C ASP A 208 -1.82 -7.81 5.03
N ALA A 209 -1.10 -7.07 4.18
CA ALA A 209 -1.70 -6.16 3.21
C ALA A 209 -1.67 -6.66 1.75
N GLY A 210 -2.83 -6.63 1.10
CA GLY A 210 -2.94 -6.93 -0.34
C GLY A 210 -2.18 -5.93 -1.19
N ILE A 211 -2.36 -4.64 -0.91
CA ILE A 211 -1.59 -3.54 -1.50
C ILE A 211 -0.96 -2.74 -0.36
N TYR A 212 0.36 -2.75 -0.30
CA TYR A 212 1.13 -2.08 0.76
C TYR A 212 2.10 -1.09 0.16
N VAL A 213 2.11 0.15 0.67
CA VAL A 213 3.14 1.14 0.35
C VAL A 213 3.73 1.68 1.64
N GLY A 214 4.98 1.30 1.94
CA GLY A 214 5.64 1.65 3.19
C GLY A 214 6.86 2.54 3.01
N GLN A 215 7.06 3.46 3.95
CA GLN A 215 8.25 4.31 4.06
C GLN A 215 8.60 5.05 2.76
N SER A 216 7.59 5.37 1.94
CA SER A 216 7.73 5.86 0.57
C SER A 216 7.21 7.30 0.43
N GLU A 217 7.43 7.93 -0.72
CA GLU A 217 6.94 9.27 -1.01
C GLU A 217 6.52 9.47 -2.46
N ASN A 218 5.58 10.39 -2.68
CA ASN A 218 4.93 10.65 -3.97
C ASN A 218 4.29 9.38 -4.51
N ILE A 219 3.06 9.12 -4.05
CA ILE A 219 2.38 7.85 -4.19
C ILE A 219 1.00 8.08 -4.80
N VAL A 220 0.65 7.31 -5.82
CA VAL A 220 -0.68 7.21 -6.38
C VAL A 220 -1.10 5.73 -6.37
N VAL A 221 -2.19 5.44 -5.65
CA VAL A 221 -2.83 4.11 -5.61
C VAL A 221 -4.26 4.27 -6.11
N ARG A 222 -4.53 3.85 -7.36
CA ARG A 222 -5.84 4.08 -7.99
C ARG A 222 -6.43 2.92 -8.77
N ASN A 223 -7.75 2.84 -8.87
CA ASN A 223 -8.45 1.85 -9.70
C ASN A 223 -8.08 0.39 -9.38
N ASN A 224 -7.64 0.09 -8.15
CA ASN A 224 -7.29 -1.26 -7.73
C ASN A 224 -8.47 -1.96 -7.05
N THR A 225 -8.46 -3.29 -7.06
CA THR A 225 -9.35 -4.12 -6.23
C THR A 225 -8.53 -4.90 -5.23
N ALA A 226 -8.71 -4.59 -3.95
CA ALA A 226 -8.14 -5.33 -2.83
C ALA A 226 -9.26 -6.10 -2.11
N LYS A 227 -9.21 -7.43 -2.20
CA LYS A 227 -10.29 -8.30 -1.75
C LYS A 227 -9.79 -9.39 -0.81
N GLN A 228 -10.47 -9.60 0.31
CA GLN A 228 -10.25 -10.75 1.20
C GLN A 228 -8.78 -10.86 1.69
N ASN A 229 -8.20 -9.73 2.06
CA ASN A 229 -6.90 -9.64 2.75
C ASN A 229 -7.12 -9.24 4.21
N VAL A 230 -6.09 -9.27 5.06
CA VAL A 230 -6.21 -8.64 6.39
C VAL A 230 -6.38 -7.12 6.22
N ALA A 231 -5.43 -6.46 5.58
CA ALA A 231 -5.55 -5.08 5.12
C ALA A 231 -5.75 -5.06 3.60
N GLY A 232 -6.80 -4.40 3.12
CA GLY A 232 -6.99 -4.24 1.68
C GLY A 232 -5.87 -3.40 1.07
N ILE A 233 -5.80 -2.14 1.51
CA ILE A 233 -4.76 -1.19 1.11
C ILE A 233 -4.14 -0.58 2.36
N GLU A 234 -2.82 -0.52 2.43
CA GLU A 234 -2.08 0.08 3.55
C GLU A 234 -1.04 1.10 3.07
N ILE A 235 -1.06 2.28 3.68
CA ILE A 235 -0.05 3.33 3.54
C ILE A 235 0.66 3.49 4.89
N GLU A 236 1.90 3.02 5.00
CA GLU A 236 2.66 3.02 6.25
C GLU A 236 3.83 4.02 6.20
N ASN A 237 3.93 4.91 7.19
CA ASN A 237 5.05 5.85 7.38
C ASN A 237 5.44 6.58 6.08
N SER A 238 4.44 6.96 5.28
CA SER A 238 4.62 7.45 3.91
C SER A 238 4.05 8.85 3.74
N THR A 239 4.63 9.62 2.81
CA THR A 239 4.25 11.02 2.60
C THR A 239 3.75 11.27 1.18
N MET A 240 2.89 12.27 1.00
CA MET A 240 2.35 12.66 -0.32
C MET A 240 1.70 11.48 -1.04
N ALA A 241 0.61 10.95 -0.49
CA ALA A 241 -0.09 9.79 -1.02
C ALA A 241 -1.54 10.11 -1.39
N ASP A 242 -1.94 9.77 -2.62
CA ASP A 242 -3.32 9.79 -3.08
C ASP A 242 -3.82 8.35 -3.27
N VAL A 243 -4.89 7.99 -2.56
CA VAL A 243 -5.53 6.67 -2.60
C VAL A 243 -6.98 6.85 -3.05
N TYR A 244 -7.28 6.53 -4.31
CA TYR A 244 -8.61 6.82 -4.88
C TYR A 244 -9.14 5.86 -5.92
N ASN A 245 -10.44 5.85 -6.13
CA ASN A 245 -11.13 4.97 -7.09
C ASN A 245 -10.86 3.47 -6.84
N ASN A 246 -10.44 3.09 -5.63
CA ASN A 246 -10.19 1.69 -5.30
C ASN A 246 -11.45 1.01 -4.76
N ILE A 247 -11.47 -0.32 -4.86
CA ILE A 247 -12.44 -1.19 -4.23
C ILE A 247 -11.72 -1.99 -3.14
N ALA A 248 -12.05 -1.74 -1.87
CA ALA A 248 -11.62 -2.52 -0.73
C ALA A 248 -12.82 -3.30 -0.18
N VAL A 249 -12.85 -4.61 -0.42
CA VAL A 249 -14.02 -5.47 -0.13
C VAL A 249 -13.66 -6.77 0.57
N GLY A 250 -14.41 -7.15 1.61
CA GLY A 250 -14.23 -8.45 2.24
C GLY A 250 -12.92 -8.61 2.99
N ASN A 251 -12.16 -7.54 3.22
CA ASN A 251 -10.92 -7.58 4.02
C ASN A 251 -11.24 -7.63 5.53
N SER A 252 -10.27 -7.72 6.43
CA SER A 252 -10.52 -7.44 7.86
C SER A 252 -10.61 -5.93 8.12
N GLY A 253 -9.69 -5.18 7.51
CA GLY A 253 -9.68 -3.73 7.41
C GLY A 253 -9.59 -3.29 5.94
N GLY A 254 -10.41 -2.33 5.51
CA GLY A 254 -10.47 -1.91 4.11
C GLY A 254 -9.25 -1.11 3.66
N ILE A 255 -9.13 0.14 4.11
CA ILE A 255 -8.02 1.05 3.77
C ILE A 255 -7.39 1.59 5.05
N LEU A 256 -6.09 1.38 5.22
CA LEU A 256 -5.34 1.70 6.43
C LEU A 256 -4.25 2.73 6.16
N VAL A 257 -4.06 3.66 7.08
CA VAL A 257 -2.95 4.63 7.07
C VAL A 257 -2.32 4.65 8.45
N PHE A 258 -1.05 4.22 8.52
CA PHE A 258 -0.33 3.97 9.77
C PHE A 258 0.95 4.78 9.87
N ASP A 259 1.25 5.27 11.07
CA ASP A 259 2.59 5.64 11.49
C ASP A 259 3.03 4.77 12.67
N LEU A 260 3.90 3.80 12.40
CA LEU A 260 4.42 2.87 13.39
C LEU A 260 5.82 3.28 13.89
N PRO A 261 6.13 3.02 15.17
CA PRO A 261 7.41 3.36 15.76
C PRO A 261 8.55 2.45 15.25
N GLY A 262 9.76 2.98 15.21
CA GLY A 262 10.98 2.16 15.05
C GLY A 262 11.35 1.83 13.59
N LEU A 263 10.74 2.50 12.63
CA LEU A 263 11.02 2.37 11.20
C LEU A 263 12.02 3.44 10.72
N ASP A 264 12.69 3.19 9.58
CA ASP A 264 13.72 4.09 9.05
C ASP A 264 13.12 5.46 8.67
N LYS A 265 11.96 5.46 8.03
CA LYS A 265 11.13 6.65 7.89
C LYS A 265 10.19 6.71 9.09
N ALA A 266 10.42 7.67 9.97
CA ALA A 266 9.78 7.71 11.29
C ALA A 266 8.29 8.08 11.27
N TYR A 267 7.84 8.80 10.24
CA TYR A 267 6.45 9.27 10.15
C TYR A 267 6.03 9.55 8.70
N GLY A 268 4.72 9.55 8.49
CA GLY A 268 4.05 9.87 7.25
C GLY A 268 3.32 11.22 7.31
N GLY A 269 2.54 11.50 6.26
CA GLY A 269 1.67 12.68 6.23
C GLY A 269 1.37 13.21 4.85
N ASN A 270 0.38 14.10 4.75
CA ASN A 270 -0.22 14.50 3.49
C ASN A 270 -0.75 13.27 2.73
N VAL A 271 -1.68 12.55 3.35
CA VAL A 271 -2.35 11.37 2.77
C VAL A 271 -3.81 11.72 2.47
N ARG A 272 -4.23 11.54 1.23
CA ARG A 272 -5.60 11.79 0.77
C ARG A 272 -6.25 10.48 0.36
N ILE A 273 -7.35 10.12 1.01
CA ILE A 273 -8.13 8.90 0.75
C ILE A 273 -9.49 9.32 0.21
N PHE A 274 -9.75 9.09 -1.08
CA PHE A 274 -10.96 9.63 -1.67
C PHE A 274 -11.59 8.84 -2.80
N ASN A 275 -12.91 8.96 -2.95
CA ASN A 275 -13.68 8.27 -4.00
C ASN A 275 -13.44 6.75 -4.04
N ASN A 276 -13.16 6.13 -2.89
CA ASN A 276 -13.04 4.68 -2.78
C ASN A 276 -14.37 4.05 -2.38
N ASN A 277 -14.54 2.78 -2.70
CA ASN A 277 -15.60 1.93 -2.16
C ASN A 277 -14.98 0.98 -1.13
N ALA A 278 -15.28 1.19 0.15
CA ALA A 278 -14.81 0.35 1.26
C ALA A 278 -16.01 -0.33 1.93
N TYR A 279 -16.29 -1.57 1.55
CA TYR A 279 -17.51 -2.24 2.00
C TYR A 279 -17.35 -3.71 2.37
N SER A 280 -18.17 -4.16 3.31
CA SER A 280 -18.19 -5.54 3.79
C SER A 280 -16.82 -6.07 4.19
N ASN A 281 -15.94 -5.21 4.74
CA ASN A 281 -14.63 -5.61 5.22
C ASN A 281 -14.76 -6.30 6.58
N ASN A 282 -15.32 -7.51 6.57
CA ASN A 282 -15.70 -8.29 7.75
C ASN A 282 -14.99 -9.64 7.86
N ALA A 283 -13.90 -9.87 7.11
CA ALA A 283 -13.14 -11.12 7.24
C ALA A 283 -12.41 -11.19 8.58
N ASP A 284 -12.30 -12.39 9.14
CA ASP A 284 -11.52 -12.64 10.34
C ASP A 284 -10.08 -12.16 10.16
N ASN A 285 -9.51 -11.53 11.19
CA ASN A 285 -8.15 -11.04 11.15
C ASN A 285 -7.18 -12.17 11.52
N VAL A 286 -6.44 -12.66 10.53
CA VAL A 286 -5.40 -13.70 10.66
C VAL A 286 -3.98 -13.12 10.74
N GLY A 287 -3.86 -11.79 10.72
CA GLY A 287 -2.58 -11.09 10.66
C GLY A 287 -1.84 -11.08 11.98
N ALA A 288 -0.58 -10.64 11.91
CA ALA A 288 0.32 -10.53 13.06
C ALA A 288 0.76 -9.08 13.28
N GLY A 289 1.45 -8.81 14.39
CA GLY A 289 1.92 -7.45 14.70
C GLY A 289 0.77 -6.47 14.92
N VAL A 290 0.97 -5.21 14.53
CA VAL A 290 -0.04 -4.15 14.73
C VAL A 290 -1.25 -4.33 13.81
N VAL A 291 -1.05 -4.76 12.56
CA VAL A 291 -2.18 -5.04 11.64
C VAL A 291 -3.08 -6.16 12.18
N GLY A 292 -2.51 -7.15 12.89
CA GLY A 292 -3.26 -8.21 13.57
C GLY A 292 -4.16 -7.72 14.71
N MET A 293 -3.98 -6.47 15.17
CA MET A 293 -4.84 -5.82 16.17
C MET A 293 -6.00 -5.04 15.53
N VAL A 294 -6.01 -4.87 14.20
CA VAL A 294 -7.10 -4.18 13.50
C VAL A 294 -8.39 -4.97 13.68
N PRO A 295 -9.44 -4.36 14.25
CA PRO A 295 -10.72 -5.03 14.39
C PRO A 295 -11.30 -5.39 13.01
N PRO A 296 -11.69 -6.67 12.79
CA PRO A 296 -12.54 -7.03 11.67
C PRO A 296 -13.76 -6.12 11.60
N GLY A 297 -14.21 -5.76 10.40
CA GLY A 297 -15.33 -4.84 10.24
C GLY A 297 -14.92 -3.37 10.20
N THR A 298 -13.66 -3.05 9.90
CA THR A 298 -13.18 -1.67 9.81
C THR A 298 -13.11 -1.21 8.35
N GLY A 299 -13.86 -0.16 7.98
CA GLY A 299 -13.84 0.39 6.63
C GLY A 299 -12.53 1.11 6.31
N ILE A 300 -12.25 2.20 7.03
CA ILE A 300 -11.01 2.98 6.93
C ILE A 300 -10.43 3.17 8.34
N LEU A 301 -9.11 3.04 8.50
CA LEU A 301 -8.40 3.29 9.76
C LEU A 301 -7.26 4.27 9.54
N ASN A 302 -7.24 5.35 10.32
CA ASN A 302 -6.06 6.19 10.51
C ASN A 302 -5.47 5.92 11.91
N LEU A 303 -4.28 5.33 11.96
CA LEU A 303 -3.55 5.06 13.20
C LEU A 303 -2.30 5.95 13.29
N ALA A 304 -2.34 6.93 14.19
CA ALA A 304 -1.25 7.85 14.52
C ALA A 304 -0.72 8.74 13.37
N THR A 305 -1.22 8.63 12.14
CA THR A 305 -0.76 9.48 11.04
C THR A 305 -1.43 10.85 11.06
N SER A 306 -0.60 11.89 11.03
CA SER A 306 -1.04 13.29 10.94
C SER A 306 -1.17 13.76 9.49
N GLY A 307 -1.99 14.79 9.24
CA GLY A 307 -2.16 15.32 7.88
C GLY A 307 -2.83 14.32 6.96
N VAL A 308 -4.03 13.87 7.34
CA VAL A 308 -4.83 12.90 6.59
C VAL A 308 -6.18 13.51 6.20
N GLU A 309 -6.56 13.37 4.93
CA GLU A 309 -7.83 13.86 4.41
C GLU A 309 -8.64 12.69 3.83
N ILE A 310 -9.87 12.51 4.28
CA ILE A 310 -10.74 11.38 3.94
C ILE A 310 -12.03 11.92 3.35
N TYR A 311 -12.25 11.80 2.04
CA TYR A 311 -13.40 12.44 1.42
C TYR A 311 -14.03 11.68 0.25
N ASN A 312 -15.33 11.90 0.02
CA ASN A 312 -16.07 11.29 -1.09
C ASN A 312 -16.03 9.75 -1.15
N ASN A 313 -15.67 9.07 -0.08
CA ASN A 313 -15.69 7.61 -0.08
C ASN A 313 -17.11 7.09 0.15
N GLN A 314 -17.41 5.93 -0.42
CA GLN A 314 -18.60 5.14 -0.07
C GLN A 314 -18.15 4.04 0.90
N ILE A 315 -18.63 4.11 2.14
CA ILE A 315 -18.18 3.24 3.23
C ILE A 315 -19.39 2.55 3.85
N THR A 316 -19.59 1.28 3.52
CA THR A 316 -20.84 0.59 3.87
C THR A 316 -20.65 -0.83 4.37
N ASP A 317 -21.60 -1.30 5.19
CA ASP A 317 -21.72 -2.72 5.53
C ASP A 317 -20.50 -3.31 6.27
N ASN A 318 -19.70 -2.47 6.94
CA ASN A 318 -18.60 -2.93 7.79
C ASN A 318 -19.10 -3.14 9.23
N ASP A 319 -18.79 -4.32 9.78
CA ASP A 319 -19.36 -4.82 11.03
C ASP A 319 -19.04 -3.92 12.24
N THR A 320 -17.84 -3.34 12.28
CA THR A 320 -17.33 -2.56 13.41
C THR A 320 -17.48 -1.06 13.22
N THR A 321 -16.85 -0.46 12.21
CA THR A 321 -16.93 1.00 12.03
C THR A 321 -16.62 1.39 10.60
N ALA A 322 -17.17 2.51 10.14
CA ALA A 322 -16.88 3.04 8.82
C ALA A 322 -15.48 3.67 8.80
N VAL A 323 -15.20 4.53 9.79
CA VAL A 323 -13.90 5.20 9.93
C VAL A 323 -13.48 5.21 11.39
N ALA A 324 -12.28 4.72 11.68
CA ALA A 324 -11.60 4.90 12.96
C ALA A 324 -10.42 5.86 12.81
N ILE A 325 -10.34 6.84 13.70
CA ILE A 325 -9.23 7.78 13.83
C ILE A 325 -8.66 7.57 15.24
N THR A 326 -7.47 7.00 15.33
CA THR A 326 -6.93 6.51 16.61
C THR A 326 -5.46 6.85 16.75
N SER A 327 -5.07 7.28 17.94
CA SER A 327 -3.70 7.38 18.38
C SER A 327 -3.07 5.99 18.61
N TYR A 328 -1.75 5.92 18.58
CA TYR A 328 -1.02 4.72 19.00
C TYR A 328 -1.12 4.48 20.52
N LEU A 329 -1.56 5.48 21.30
CA LEU A 329 -1.78 5.33 22.74
C LEU A 329 -2.89 4.31 23.07
N LEU A 330 -3.74 3.98 22.09
CA LEU A 330 -4.70 2.88 22.23
C LEU A 330 -4.02 1.51 22.14
N VAL A 331 -2.89 1.41 21.42
CA VAL A 331 -2.11 0.18 21.26
C VAL A 331 -1.14 -0.02 22.43
N ASP A 332 -0.54 1.06 22.92
CA ASP A 332 0.36 1.08 24.08
C ASP A 332 0.00 2.24 25.01
N ASP A 333 -0.57 1.94 26.18
CA ASP A 333 -1.03 2.93 27.15
C ASP A 333 0.03 3.27 28.22
N ASP A 334 1.21 2.65 28.19
CA ASP A 334 2.28 2.87 29.19
C ASP A 334 3.12 4.11 28.86
N LEU A 335 2.50 5.28 28.95
CA LEU A 335 3.11 6.60 28.71
C LEU A 335 4.44 6.80 29.43
N ALA A 336 4.62 6.22 30.62
CA ALA A 336 5.84 6.37 31.41
C ALA A 336 7.04 5.68 30.74
N SER A 337 6.81 4.61 29.98
CA SER A 337 7.83 3.85 29.28
C SER A 337 8.17 4.41 27.89
N TYR A 338 7.37 5.34 27.34
CA TYR A 338 7.58 5.92 26.01
C TYR A 338 9.00 6.48 25.78
N PRO A 339 9.58 7.28 26.70
CA PRO A 339 10.94 7.78 26.51
C PRO A 339 11.98 6.66 26.36
N ALA A 340 11.78 5.52 27.03
CA ALA A 340 12.69 4.38 26.96
C ALA A 340 12.43 3.50 25.73
N ASN A 341 11.16 3.23 25.41
CA ASN A 341 10.76 2.31 24.35
C ASN A 341 10.80 2.95 22.95
N TYR A 342 10.42 4.24 22.87
CA TYR A 342 10.20 4.94 21.60
C TYR A 342 11.00 6.24 21.47
N GLY A 343 11.77 6.65 22.49
CA GLY A 343 12.47 7.94 22.51
C GLY A 343 13.35 8.18 21.27
N THR A 344 14.00 7.15 20.73
CA THR A 344 14.77 7.26 19.48
C THR A 344 13.90 7.60 18.27
N THR A 345 12.78 6.89 18.06
CA THR A 345 11.89 7.16 16.92
C THR A 345 11.12 8.47 17.09
N MET A 346 10.79 8.85 18.33
CA MET A 346 10.21 10.17 18.65
C MET A 346 11.19 11.30 18.35
N GLY A 347 12.49 11.07 18.59
CA GLY A 347 13.56 11.97 18.17
C GLY A 347 13.63 12.16 16.66
N ASN A 348 13.27 11.14 15.89
CA ASN A 348 13.20 11.21 14.42
C ASN A 348 11.84 11.72 13.90
N GLY A 349 10.89 12.02 14.79
CA GLY A 349 9.60 12.65 14.44
C GLY A 349 8.38 11.74 14.52
N TRP A 350 8.52 10.44 14.82
CA TRP A 350 7.36 9.60 15.09
C TRP A 350 6.56 10.16 16.27
N SER A 351 5.24 10.17 16.14
CA SER A 351 4.33 10.59 17.20
C SER A 351 3.30 9.50 17.44
N PRO A 352 3.00 9.13 18.69
CA PRO A 352 1.85 8.29 18.99
C PRO A 352 0.51 9.02 18.83
N THR A 353 0.53 10.34 18.59
CA THR A 353 -0.66 11.16 18.41
C THR A 353 -0.79 11.59 16.95
N LEU A 354 -2.00 11.96 16.55
CA LEU A 354 -2.31 12.41 15.20
C LEU A 354 -2.95 13.81 15.22
N LYS A 355 -2.53 14.66 14.29
CA LYS A 355 -3.00 16.05 14.14
C LYS A 355 -3.46 16.30 12.70
N ASN A 356 -4.30 17.31 12.51
CA ASN A 356 -4.75 17.77 11.19
C ASN A 356 -5.38 16.63 10.36
N VAL A 357 -6.50 16.09 10.84
CA VAL A 357 -7.28 15.11 10.09
C VAL A 357 -8.60 15.72 9.68
N TYR A 358 -8.95 15.58 8.41
CA TYR A 358 -10.17 16.15 7.86
C TYR A 358 -10.97 15.12 7.08
N MET A 359 -12.16 14.80 7.60
CA MET A 359 -13.06 13.85 6.97
C MET A 359 -14.34 14.53 6.53
N HIS A 360 -14.62 14.52 5.24
CA HIS A 360 -15.78 15.23 4.71
C HIS A 360 -16.39 14.61 3.45
N ASN A 361 -17.69 14.84 3.22
CA ASN A 361 -18.39 14.38 2.01
C ASN A 361 -18.38 12.86 1.77
N ASN A 362 -18.07 12.03 2.78
CA ASN A 362 -18.17 10.58 2.66
C ASN A 362 -19.63 10.13 2.78
N THR A 363 -20.03 9.12 2.02
CA THR A 363 -21.34 8.48 2.15
C THR A 363 -21.21 7.23 3.01
N ILE A 364 -21.90 7.21 4.15
CA ILE A 364 -21.75 6.18 5.18
C ILE A 364 -23.09 5.49 5.42
N ALA A 365 -23.12 4.16 5.38
CA ALA A 365 -24.34 3.40 5.62
C ALA A 365 -24.08 2.03 6.26
N ARG A 366 -24.92 1.60 7.20
CA ARG A 366 -24.95 0.23 7.74
C ARG A 366 -23.60 -0.23 8.32
N ASN A 367 -22.93 0.61 9.10
CA ASN A 367 -21.71 0.24 9.82
C ASN A 367 -21.97 0.14 11.33
N GLY A 368 -21.16 -0.64 12.05
CA GLY A 368 -21.22 -0.73 13.53
C GLY A 368 -22.34 -1.61 14.09
N GLY A 369 -22.95 -2.45 13.23
CA GLY A 369 -24.01 -3.37 13.62
C GLY A 369 -23.53 -4.62 14.37
N ASN A 370 -22.26 -4.98 14.25
CA ASN A 370 -21.66 -6.17 14.86
C ASN A 370 -20.18 -5.92 15.20
N PRO A 371 -19.87 -4.95 16.08
CA PRO A 371 -18.50 -4.56 16.35
C PRO A 371 -17.70 -5.69 17.00
N GLN A 372 -16.44 -5.84 16.57
CA GLN A 372 -15.52 -6.88 16.99
C GLN A 372 -14.18 -6.28 17.47
N GLY A 373 -13.28 -7.15 17.96
CA GLY A 373 -11.91 -6.79 18.30
C GLY A 373 -11.62 -6.69 19.80
N THR A 374 -10.68 -7.49 20.28
CA THR A 374 -10.30 -7.58 21.71
C THR A 374 -9.86 -6.24 22.28
N LEU A 375 -9.08 -5.47 21.52
CA LEU A 375 -8.58 -4.16 21.95
C LEU A 375 -9.73 -3.16 22.19
N LEU A 376 -10.77 -3.22 21.34
CA LEU A 376 -11.92 -2.34 21.44
C LEU A 376 -13.00 -2.85 22.39
N GLN A 377 -12.92 -4.07 22.92
CA GLN A 377 -14.00 -4.69 23.69
C GLN A 377 -14.55 -3.79 24.82
N PRO A 378 -13.73 -3.13 25.65
CA PRO A 378 -14.24 -2.23 26.69
C PRO A 378 -15.00 -1.01 26.12
N ILE A 379 -14.56 -0.48 24.97
CA ILE A 379 -15.19 0.65 24.27
C ILE A 379 -16.50 0.18 23.64
N ILE A 380 -16.50 -1.01 23.02
CA ILE A 380 -17.67 -1.66 22.44
C ILE A 380 -18.74 -1.86 23.50
N ASP A 381 -18.39 -2.46 24.64
CA ASP A 381 -19.32 -2.68 25.75
C ASP A 381 -19.85 -1.36 26.30
N GLY A 382 -18.99 -0.34 26.42
CA GLY A 382 -19.38 0.98 26.90
C GLY A 382 -20.46 1.64 26.03
N TYR A 383 -20.32 1.63 24.71
CA TYR A 383 -21.36 2.14 23.80
C TYR A 383 -22.59 1.22 23.73
N THR A 384 -22.39 -0.08 23.50
CA THR A 384 -23.49 -0.99 23.16
C THR A 384 -24.28 -1.45 24.38
N ILE A 385 -23.61 -1.77 25.49
CA ILE A 385 -24.24 -2.22 26.74
C ILE A 385 -24.46 -1.02 27.67
N GLY A 386 -23.45 -0.18 27.85
CA GLY A 386 -23.48 0.96 28.77
C GLY A 386 -24.46 2.05 28.34
N MET A 387 -24.40 2.46 27.08
CA MET A 387 -25.27 3.52 26.52
C MET A 387 -26.48 2.96 25.76
N GLY A 388 -26.47 1.68 25.36
CA GLY A 388 -27.57 1.07 24.62
C GLY A 388 -27.70 1.57 23.17
N VAL A 389 -26.59 1.99 22.55
CA VAL A 389 -26.56 2.56 21.20
C VAL A 389 -25.78 1.66 20.23
N THR A 390 -26.07 1.77 18.93
CA THR A 390 -25.23 1.18 17.88
C THR A 390 -23.81 1.74 17.99
N PHE A 391 -22.81 0.88 17.80
CA PHE A 391 -21.42 1.31 17.89
C PHE A 391 -21.11 2.42 16.86
N PRO A 392 -20.24 3.39 17.20
CA PRO A 392 -19.97 4.52 16.33
C PRO A 392 -19.56 4.12 14.91
N ALA A 393 -20.32 4.61 13.92
CA ALA A 393 -19.94 4.50 12.52
C ALA A 393 -18.70 5.35 12.20
N ILE A 394 -18.49 6.46 12.91
CA ILE A 394 -17.23 7.19 12.93
C ILE A 394 -16.72 7.20 14.38
N LEU A 395 -15.54 6.64 14.62
CA LEU A 395 -14.91 6.60 15.93
C LEU A 395 -13.65 7.48 15.96
N TYR A 396 -13.58 8.39 16.92
CA TYR A 396 -12.35 9.09 17.28
C TYR A 396 -11.94 8.72 18.71
N ASP A 397 -10.72 8.27 18.95
CA ASP A 397 -10.31 7.91 20.31
C ASP A 397 -10.14 9.14 21.22
N GLY A 398 -9.64 10.26 20.72
CA GLY A 398 -9.46 11.50 21.46
C GLY A 398 -8.34 11.53 22.50
N ILE A 399 -7.77 10.38 22.90
CA ILE A 399 -6.83 10.32 24.03
C ILE A 399 -5.56 11.15 23.79
N GLY A 400 -5.01 11.11 22.57
CA GLY A 400 -3.82 11.90 22.21
C GLY A 400 -4.07 13.40 22.31
N GLN A 401 -5.20 13.88 21.81
CA GLN A 401 -5.60 15.30 21.91
C GLN A 401 -5.86 15.70 23.36
N PHE A 402 -6.58 14.86 24.11
CA PHE A 402 -6.88 15.09 25.52
C PHE A 402 -5.60 15.31 26.34
N LEU A 403 -4.65 14.37 26.26
CA LEU A 403 -3.40 14.43 27.02
C LEU A 403 -2.46 15.56 26.57
N SER A 404 -2.47 15.93 25.29
CA SER A 404 -1.77 17.14 24.83
C SER A 404 -2.38 18.41 25.43
N ASN A 405 -3.72 18.48 25.52
CA ASN A 405 -4.42 19.66 26.01
C ASN A 405 -4.32 19.83 27.52
N THR A 406 -4.28 18.74 28.30
CA THR A 406 -4.00 18.78 29.75
C THR A 406 -2.53 19.05 30.06
N GLY A 407 -1.64 18.91 29.07
CA GLY A 407 -0.21 19.12 29.20
C GLY A 407 0.57 17.88 29.65
N ASP A 408 -0.07 16.71 29.74
CA ASP A 408 0.55 15.46 30.16
C ASP A 408 1.62 14.98 29.17
N LEU A 409 1.48 15.30 27.88
CA LEU A 409 2.48 14.98 26.85
C LEU A 409 3.58 16.05 26.71
N SER A 410 3.55 17.13 27.49
CA SER A 410 4.47 18.27 27.31
C SER A 410 5.96 17.90 27.41
N ALA A 411 6.30 16.90 28.24
CA ALA A 411 7.67 16.40 28.40
C ALA A 411 8.21 15.74 27.13
N PHE A 412 7.34 15.20 26.26
CA PHE A 412 7.76 14.56 25.01
C PHE A 412 8.35 15.55 24.01
N ASN A 413 8.07 16.86 24.13
CA ASN A 413 8.75 17.89 23.34
C ASN A 413 10.28 17.89 23.55
N GLY A 414 10.77 17.42 24.71
CA GLY A 414 12.21 17.28 24.97
C GLY A 414 12.86 16.11 24.25
N LEU A 415 12.06 15.19 23.68
CA LEU A 415 12.54 14.04 22.90
C LEU A 415 12.64 14.35 21.41
N VAL A 416 11.82 15.27 20.90
CA VAL A 416 11.73 15.58 19.47
C VAL A 416 13.05 16.20 18.97
N GLY A 417 13.61 15.61 17.91
CA GLY A 417 14.81 16.13 17.26
C GLY A 417 14.56 17.45 16.53
N ALA A 418 15.62 18.22 16.30
CA ALA A 418 15.51 19.56 15.72
C ALA A 418 14.89 19.59 14.31
N GLU A 419 15.15 18.56 13.49
CA GLU A 419 14.58 18.44 12.14
C GLU A 419 13.07 18.17 12.21
N ALA A 420 12.66 17.15 12.96
CA ALA A 420 11.24 16.85 13.18
C ALA A 420 10.47 18.02 13.80
N ALA A 421 11.08 18.76 14.74
CA ALA A 421 10.47 19.96 15.31
C ALA A 421 10.31 21.08 14.28
N ALA A 422 11.25 21.21 13.33
CA ALA A 422 11.15 22.17 12.23
C ALA A 422 10.05 21.78 11.22
N ASP A 423 9.79 20.48 11.07
CA ASP A 423 8.66 19.93 10.30
C ASP A 423 7.31 20.04 11.04
N GLY A 424 7.32 20.59 12.26
CA GLY A 424 6.11 20.86 13.05
C GLY A 424 5.73 19.76 14.03
N VAL A 425 6.52 18.68 14.18
CA VAL A 425 6.25 17.64 15.18
C VAL A 425 6.37 18.23 16.59
N ASN A 426 5.29 18.15 17.35
CA ASN A 426 5.23 18.64 18.73
C ASN A 426 4.07 18.02 19.50
N TYR A 427 4.17 18.09 20.83
CA TYR A 427 3.18 17.58 21.78
C TYR A 427 2.44 18.71 22.52
N ASN A 428 2.42 19.91 21.93
CA ASN A 428 1.71 21.05 22.50
C ASN A 428 0.18 20.84 22.41
N PRO A 429 -0.60 21.56 23.24
CA PRO A 429 -2.04 21.64 23.10
C PRO A 429 -2.47 21.95 21.67
N TYR A 430 -3.56 21.32 21.23
CA TYR A 430 -4.01 21.38 19.85
C TYR A 430 -4.45 22.81 19.51
N ALA A 431 -3.83 23.38 18.49
CA ALA A 431 -4.30 24.62 17.87
C ALA A 431 -5.37 24.32 16.81
N ALA A 432 -5.96 25.37 16.21
CA ALA A 432 -6.99 25.20 15.18
C ALA A 432 -6.54 24.29 14.01
N GLY A 433 -5.28 24.39 13.59
CA GLY A 433 -4.71 23.55 12.52
C GLY A 433 -4.42 22.10 12.92
N ASP A 434 -4.42 21.78 14.22
CA ASP A 434 -4.16 20.41 14.70
C ASP A 434 -5.44 19.58 14.83
N ARG A 435 -6.60 20.24 14.79
CA ARG A 435 -7.90 19.63 15.10
C ARG A 435 -8.28 18.52 14.14
N ILE A 436 -9.03 17.57 14.70
CA ILE A 436 -9.75 16.54 13.95
C ILE A 436 -11.11 17.11 13.57
N CYS A 437 -11.37 17.21 12.28
CA CYS A 437 -12.56 17.84 11.74
C CYS A 437 -13.36 16.81 10.94
N LEU A 438 -14.63 16.67 11.29
CA LEU A 438 -15.62 15.91 10.54
C LEU A 438 -16.66 16.89 10.02
N ASN A 439 -17.01 16.88 8.74
CA ASN A 439 -17.97 17.86 8.20
C ASN A 439 -18.64 17.33 6.93
N SER A 440 -19.88 17.74 6.63
CA SER A 440 -20.56 17.46 5.35
C SER A 440 -20.62 15.97 4.93
N ASN A 441 -20.43 15.03 5.85
CA ASN A 441 -20.61 13.60 5.57
C ASN A 441 -22.10 13.29 5.40
N ILE A 442 -22.39 12.29 4.57
CA ILE A 442 -23.72 11.97 4.06
C ILE A 442 -24.20 10.67 4.69
N ASN A 443 -25.39 10.72 5.29
CA ASN A 443 -26.07 9.52 5.77
C ASN A 443 -26.64 8.76 4.55
N GLY A 444 -26.06 7.61 4.23
CA GLY A 444 -26.48 6.73 3.14
C GLY A 444 -27.47 5.64 3.55
N ASN A 445 -27.93 5.65 4.80
CA ASN A 445 -28.95 4.71 5.28
C ASN A 445 -30.31 5.00 4.64
N PRO A 446 -31.02 4.01 4.07
CA PRO A 446 -32.34 4.23 3.50
C PRO A 446 -33.37 4.48 4.61
N ALA A 447 -34.05 5.63 4.55
CA ALA A 447 -35.15 5.94 5.46
C ALA A 447 -36.35 4.99 5.20
N PRO A 448 -37.16 4.63 6.22
CA PRO A 448 -37.03 4.97 7.65
C PRO A 448 -36.36 3.87 8.50
N ASP A 449 -35.89 2.79 7.87
CA ASP A 449 -35.59 1.51 8.55
C ASP A 449 -34.22 1.48 9.26
N TYR A 450 -33.38 2.49 9.04
CA TYR A 450 -32.04 2.58 9.60
C TYR A 450 -31.85 3.88 10.39
N ALA A 451 -31.22 3.77 11.55
CA ALA A 451 -30.88 4.91 12.39
C ALA A 451 -29.93 5.88 11.67
N GLU A 452 -29.93 7.14 12.13
CA GLU A 452 -28.94 8.13 11.70
C GLU A 452 -27.51 7.62 11.96
N VAL A 453 -26.58 7.99 11.07
CA VAL A 453 -25.15 7.71 11.25
C VAL A 453 -24.64 8.51 12.44
N ASN A 454 -23.89 7.85 13.33
CA ASN A 454 -23.39 8.43 14.56
C ASN A 454 -21.86 8.58 14.55
N THR A 455 -21.39 9.53 15.37
CA THR A 455 -19.98 9.80 15.65
C THR A 455 -19.76 9.59 17.14
N GLY A 456 -18.74 8.82 17.51
CA GLY A 456 -18.36 8.57 18.90
C GLY A 456 -16.96 9.06 19.22
N LEU A 457 -16.80 9.58 20.43
CA LEU A 457 -15.51 9.98 20.99
C LEU A 457 -15.24 9.18 22.27
N VAL A 458 -14.07 8.54 22.38
CA VAL A 458 -13.71 7.78 23.60
C VAL A 458 -13.21 8.72 24.70
N TYR A 459 -12.52 9.79 24.32
CA TYR A 459 -12.14 10.92 25.17
C TYR A 459 -12.57 12.22 24.49
N PRO A 460 -12.98 13.24 25.25
CA PRO A 460 -13.43 14.51 24.70
C PRO A 460 -12.28 15.26 24.00
N ALA A 461 -12.59 15.87 22.86
CA ALA A 461 -11.65 16.72 22.13
C ALA A 461 -11.35 18.02 22.88
N GLU A 462 -12.34 18.56 23.60
CA GLU A 462 -12.25 19.82 24.34
C GLU A 462 -12.34 19.56 25.85
N LEU A 463 -11.46 20.17 26.65
CA LEU A 463 -11.39 19.94 28.10
C LEU A 463 -12.67 20.33 28.84
N ALA A 464 -13.47 21.24 28.27
CA ALA A 464 -14.75 21.66 28.84
C ALA A 464 -15.80 20.54 28.85
N ASP A 465 -15.64 19.54 27.99
CA ASP A 465 -16.54 18.40 27.86
C ASP A 465 -16.10 17.20 28.73
N PHE A 466 -14.99 17.31 29.46
CA PHE A 466 -14.52 16.24 30.35
C PHE A 466 -15.18 16.31 31.73
N ASP A 467 -15.71 15.17 32.20
CA ASP A 467 -16.16 15.03 33.58
C ASP A 467 -14.94 14.76 34.50
N PRO A 468 -14.58 15.68 35.41
CA PRO A 468 -13.44 15.51 36.31
C PRO A 468 -13.57 14.30 37.26
N ALA A 469 -14.76 13.69 37.37
CA ALA A 469 -14.97 12.46 38.14
C ALA A 469 -14.48 11.20 37.40
N LEU A 470 -14.26 11.26 36.08
CA LEU A 470 -13.80 10.14 35.26
C LEU A 470 -12.28 10.00 35.30
N VAL A 471 -11.74 9.78 36.49
CA VAL A 471 -10.32 9.49 36.72
C VAL A 471 -10.17 8.24 37.58
N ASP A 472 -9.07 7.50 37.38
CA ASP A 472 -8.74 6.33 38.20
C ASP A 472 -8.22 6.73 39.59
N GLY A 473 -7.89 5.74 40.43
CA GLY A 473 -7.35 5.97 41.77
C GLY A 473 -5.98 6.68 41.82
N ASN A 474 -5.30 6.79 40.67
CA ASN A 474 -4.04 7.49 40.49
C ASN A 474 -4.20 8.87 39.82
N GLY A 475 -5.44 9.23 39.45
CA GLY A 475 -5.75 10.48 38.75
C GLY A 475 -5.59 10.41 37.23
N ASN A 476 -5.35 9.23 36.65
CA ASN A 476 -5.31 9.07 35.19
C ASN A 476 -6.73 9.17 34.62
N PRO A 477 -6.91 9.80 33.45
CA PRO A 477 -8.23 9.89 32.82
C PRO A 477 -8.75 8.50 32.45
N LEU A 478 -10.02 8.24 32.75
CA LEU A 478 -10.76 7.09 32.26
C LEU A 478 -11.52 7.47 30.98
N PRO A 479 -11.87 6.49 30.12
CA PRO A 479 -12.70 6.74 28.95
C PRO A 479 -13.99 7.50 29.29
N HIS A 480 -14.25 8.59 28.59
CA HIS A 480 -15.49 9.38 28.67
C HIS A 480 -16.21 9.28 27.33
N LEU A 481 -17.03 8.25 27.19
CA LEU A 481 -17.71 7.94 25.95
C LEU A 481 -18.77 9.01 25.63
N LEU A 482 -18.57 9.71 24.53
CA LEU A 482 -19.49 10.71 23.99
C LEU A 482 -20.02 10.21 22.65
N ILE A 483 -21.28 10.50 22.37
CA ILE A 483 -21.88 10.16 21.08
C ILE A 483 -22.70 11.32 20.56
N ASP A 484 -22.65 11.53 19.25
CA ASP A 484 -23.53 12.44 18.55
C ASP A 484 -24.03 11.83 17.25
N GLN A 485 -25.13 12.36 16.75
CA GLN A 485 -25.57 12.10 15.39
C GLN A 485 -24.74 12.95 14.43
N MET A 486 -24.38 12.39 13.28
CA MET A 486 -23.59 13.08 12.26
C MET A 486 -24.27 14.37 11.75
N ILE A 487 -25.60 14.46 11.83
CA ILE A 487 -26.35 15.68 11.49
C ILE A 487 -26.12 16.83 12.48
N ASN A 488 -25.86 16.53 13.75
CA ASN A 488 -25.56 17.53 14.78
C ASN A 488 -24.06 17.86 14.79
N ASN A 489 -23.24 16.81 14.83
CA ASN A 489 -21.78 16.85 14.80
C ASN A 489 -21.15 17.87 15.76
N THR A 490 -21.62 17.94 16.99
CA THR A 490 -21.30 18.99 17.96
C THR A 490 -19.81 19.01 18.35
N TYR A 491 -19.18 17.83 18.43
CA TYR A 491 -17.82 17.70 18.98
C TYR A 491 -16.70 17.94 17.97
N LEU A 492 -16.93 17.66 16.68
CA LEU A 492 -15.89 17.65 15.64
C LEU A 492 -16.26 18.52 14.42
N ASN A 493 -17.30 19.36 14.51
CA ASN A 493 -17.69 20.29 13.45
C ASN A 493 -16.70 21.46 13.31
N CYS A 494 -15.68 21.23 12.50
CA CYS A 494 -14.74 22.22 12.03
C CYS A 494 -14.31 21.91 10.59
N THR A 495 -13.40 22.70 10.04
CA THR A 495 -12.84 22.50 8.70
C THR A 495 -11.33 22.64 8.76
N GLN A 496 -10.62 21.84 7.97
CA GLN A 496 -9.19 22.06 7.68
C GLN A 496 -8.99 22.48 6.23
N PRO A 497 -7.86 23.13 5.90
CA PRO A 497 -7.44 23.30 4.52
C PRO A 497 -7.29 21.95 3.81
N ARG A 498 -7.60 21.93 2.51
CA ARG A 498 -7.34 20.77 1.65
C ARG A 498 -5.84 20.43 1.66
N LEU A 499 -5.53 19.14 1.67
CA LEU A 499 -4.14 18.68 1.53
C LEU A 499 -3.67 18.78 0.07
N ALA A 500 -2.35 18.91 -0.12
CA ALA A 500 -1.79 19.00 -1.45
C ALA A 500 -1.93 17.66 -2.20
N PRO A 501 -2.19 17.67 -3.51
CA PRO A 501 -2.20 16.45 -4.31
C PRO A 501 -0.80 15.80 -4.39
N ALA A 502 -0.78 14.48 -4.38
CA ALA A 502 0.43 13.72 -4.69
C ALA A 502 0.80 13.93 -6.16
N VAL A 503 2.11 13.93 -6.46
CA VAL A 503 2.63 14.09 -7.82
C VAL A 503 3.64 13.00 -8.09
N VAL A 504 3.24 12.00 -8.86
CA VAL A 504 4.16 10.93 -9.29
C VAL A 504 4.79 11.31 -10.61
N ASN A 505 6.12 11.40 -10.66
CA ASN A 505 6.86 11.52 -11.91
C ASN A 505 7.42 10.16 -12.32
N PHE A 506 6.86 9.58 -13.37
CA PHE A 506 7.31 8.30 -13.91
C PHE A 506 7.68 8.43 -15.38
N ARG A 507 8.96 8.20 -15.70
CA ARG A 507 9.55 8.34 -17.05
C ARG A 507 9.17 9.66 -17.73
N ASN A 508 9.29 10.77 -17.00
CA ASN A 508 8.96 12.14 -17.44
C ASN A 508 7.47 12.42 -17.68
N ASN A 509 6.58 11.53 -17.27
CA ASN A 509 5.14 11.76 -17.26
C ASN A 509 4.68 12.00 -15.82
N ILE A 510 3.77 12.95 -15.65
CA ILE A 510 3.19 13.29 -14.35
C ILE A 510 1.86 12.57 -14.21
N TYR A 511 1.70 11.84 -13.11
CA TYR A 511 0.51 11.07 -12.78
C TYR A 511 -0.16 11.61 -11.51
N GLY A 512 -1.47 11.41 -11.42
CA GLY A 512 -2.32 11.84 -10.31
C GLY A 512 -3.14 13.09 -10.64
N CYS A 513 -3.73 13.70 -9.60
CA CYS A 513 -4.71 14.77 -9.77
C CYS A 513 -4.19 16.05 -10.44
N THR A 514 -2.88 16.27 -10.48
CA THR A 514 -2.26 17.40 -11.23
C THR A 514 -1.62 16.95 -12.53
N GLY A 515 -1.74 15.68 -12.88
CA GLY A 515 -1.14 15.04 -14.04
C GLY A 515 -2.22 14.55 -15.01
N ASP A 516 -2.32 13.24 -15.15
CA ASP A 516 -3.21 12.57 -16.09
C ASP A 516 -4.69 12.54 -15.65
N ASP A 517 -5.00 12.85 -14.38
CA ASP A 517 -6.35 12.83 -13.82
C ASP A 517 -6.98 14.21 -13.63
N LEU A 518 -6.52 15.24 -14.36
CA LEU A 518 -7.09 16.61 -14.26
C LEU A 518 -8.60 16.67 -14.51
N ALA A 519 -9.15 15.70 -15.25
CA ALA A 519 -10.58 15.61 -15.56
C ALA A 519 -11.35 14.67 -14.62
N GLU A 520 -10.67 13.95 -13.72
CA GLU A 520 -11.31 13.07 -12.76
C GLU A 520 -12.09 13.92 -11.75
N ALA A 521 -13.38 13.60 -11.59
CA ALA A 521 -14.25 14.32 -10.67
C ALA A 521 -13.76 14.21 -9.22
N ALA A 522 -13.14 13.07 -8.89
CA ALA A 522 -12.52 12.82 -7.60
C ALA A 522 -11.36 13.82 -7.29
N CYS A 523 -10.69 14.35 -8.31
CA CYS A 523 -9.59 15.30 -8.21
C CYS A 523 -10.02 16.77 -8.20
N ALA A 524 -11.30 17.05 -8.47
CA ALA A 524 -11.82 18.42 -8.61
C ALA A 524 -12.27 19.09 -7.29
N LEU A 525 -12.12 18.40 -6.15
CA LEU A 525 -12.61 18.84 -4.84
C LEU A 525 -11.52 19.33 -3.91
#